data_AF-A0A833ZNP4-F1
#
_entry.id   AF-A0A833ZNP4-F1
#
_cell.length_a   1.000
_cell.length_b   1.000
_cell.length_c   1.000
_cell.angle_alpha   90.00
_cell.angle_beta   90.00
_cell.angle_gamma   90.00
#
_symmetry.space_group_name_H-M   'P 1'
#
loop_
_entity.id
_entity.type
_entity.pdbx_description
1 polymer ?
#
loop_
_entity_poly.entity_id
_entity_poly.type
_entity_poly.pdbx_seq_one_letter_code
_entity_poly.pdbx_strand_id
1 'polypeptide(L)'
;MSHLSSPPPKHKGEHKGHSLPRGSERGSSSRDKDRSVTVSTAVSMPAGGKGSRTNCSQSTPQKASNRLISEKSPYLLQHAYNPVDWYPWGQEAFDKARKENKPIFLSVGYSTCHWCHMMEEESFQNEEIGRLLNEDFVSVKVDREERPDVDKVYMTFVQATSSGGGWPMSVWLTPNLQPFVGGTYFPPEDGLTRVGFRTVLLRIREQWKQNKNALLENSQRVTTALLARSEICTGDRQLPPSAATMNSRCFQQLDEGYDEEYGGFAEAPKFPTPVILSFLFSYWLSHRLTQDGSRAQQMALHTLKMMANGGIRDHIGQGFHRYSTDRQWHVPHFEKMLYDQGQLVVAYSQAFQISGDEFYSDVAKGILQYVTRNLSHRSGGFYSAEDADSPPERGARPKEGAFYVWTVQEVQQLLPEPVSGATEPLTAGQLLMKHYGLTEAGNISPSQDPKGELQGQNVLTVRYSLELTAARFGLEVEAVRTLLDTGLEKLFQARKHRPKPHLDSKMLAAWNGAGAD
;
A
#
# COMPACT_ATOMS: atom_id res chain seq x y z
N MET A 1 -25.17 -39.61 -45.85
CA MET A 1 -25.31 -38.26 -46.43
C MET A 1 -25.63 -37.33 -45.28
N SER A 2 -24.84 -36.36 -44.84
CA SER A 2 -23.63 -35.72 -45.37
C SER A 2 -22.95 -34.95 -44.23
N HIS A 3 -21.67 -35.25 -44.03
CA HIS A 3 -20.53 -34.39 -43.65
C HIS A 3 -20.55 -33.40 -42.46
N LEU A 4 -19.70 -33.75 -41.49
CA LEU A 4 -18.92 -32.90 -40.59
C LEU A 4 -18.01 -31.91 -41.35
N SER A 5 -17.75 -30.74 -40.77
CA SER A 5 -16.65 -29.85 -41.18
C SER A 5 -16.00 -29.19 -39.96
N SER A 6 -14.72 -29.50 -39.78
CA SER A 6 -13.79 -28.91 -38.80
C SER A 6 -13.36 -27.49 -39.22
N PRO A 7 -12.93 -26.64 -38.28
CA PRO A 7 -12.35 -25.33 -38.59
C PRO A 7 -10.85 -25.42 -38.96
N PRO A 8 -10.32 -24.48 -39.78
CA PRO A 8 -8.93 -24.50 -40.26
C PRO A 8 -7.95 -23.74 -39.33
N PRO A 9 -6.63 -24.04 -39.40
CA PRO A 9 -5.59 -23.31 -38.68
C PRO A 9 -5.07 -22.12 -39.49
N LYS A 10 -4.61 -21.04 -38.83
CA LYS A 10 -3.88 -19.95 -39.51
C LYS A 10 -2.60 -19.53 -38.78
N HIS A 11 -1.50 -19.86 -39.45
CA HIS A 11 -0.28 -19.09 -39.72
C HIS A 11 0.52 -18.39 -38.60
N LYS A 12 1.73 -18.92 -38.38
CA LYS A 12 2.93 -18.21 -37.95
C LYS A 12 3.37 -17.20 -39.02
N GLY A 13 3.69 -15.97 -38.60
CA GLY A 13 4.36 -14.95 -39.40
C GLY A 13 5.65 -14.51 -38.70
N GLU A 14 6.79 -14.77 -39.35
CA GLU A 14 8.11 -14.27 -38.98
C GLU A 14 8.25 -12.79 -39.36
N HIS A 15 8.88 -11.99 -38.49
CA HIS A 15 9.39 -10.68 -38.89
C HIS A 15 10.89 -10.54 -38.52
N LYS A 16 11.72 -10.57 -39.58
CA LYS A 16 13.06 -9.96 -39.65
C LYS A 16 12.89 -8.45 -39.38
N GLY A 17 13.74 -7.74 -38.64
CA GLY A 17 15.19 -7.66 -38.75
C GLY A 17 15.54 -6.34 -39.45
N HIS A 18 15.73 -5.26 -38.67
CA HIS A 18 16.31 -4.01 -39.17
C HIS A 18 17.48 -3.57 -38.28
N SER A 19 18.65 -3.66 -38.88
CA SER A 19 19.96 -3.22 -38.43
C SER A 19 20.34 -1.90 -39.09
N LEU A 20 20.91 -0.95 -38.34
CA LEU A 20 21.66 0.22 -38.82
C LEU A 20 22.63 0.69 -37.70
N PRO A 21 23.72 1.45 -38.00
CA PRO A 21 25.07 0.87 -38.04
C PRO A 21 26.06 1.39 -36.99
N ARG A 22 27.23 0.72 -36.95
CA ARG A 22 28.46 1.07 -36.24
C ARG A 22 29.18 2.32 -36.82
N GLY A 23 29.81 3.08 -35.93
CA GLY A 23 31.10 3.78 -36.11
C GLY A 23 31.77 3.84 -34.73
N SER A 24 32.94 3.22 -34.47
CA SER A 24 34.32 3.71 -34.71
C SER A 24 34.50 5.18 -34.29
N GLU A 25 35.48 5.62 -33.50
CA GLU A 25 36.82 5.13 -33.20
C GLU A 25 37.46 6.12 -32.18
N ARG A 26 38.46 5.67 -31.40
CA ARG A 26 39.53 6.46 -30.72
C ARG A 26 39.09 7.39 -29.56
N GLY A 27 39.87 7.58 -28.48
CA GLY A 27 41.25 7.20 -28.21
C GLY A 27 41.64 7.51 -26.76
N SER A 28 42.79 6.96 -26.40
CA SER A 28 43.55 7.06 -25.15
C SER A 28 43.72 8.47 -24.58
N SER A 29 43.82 8.62 -23.26
CA SER A 29 45.13 8.80 -22.60
C SER A 29 45.02 8.85 -21.07
N SER A 30 46.08 8.31 -20.47
CA SER A 30 46.41 8.15 -19.07
C SER A 30 47.01 9.41 -18.42
N ARG A 31 47.13 9.34 -17.08
CA ARG A 31 48.08 9.99 -16.14
C ARG A 31 47.53 11.20 -15.39
N ASP A 32 47.90 11.49 -14.15
CA ASP A 32 48.49 10.76 -13.01
C ASP A 32 48.62 11.83 -11.89
N LYS A 33 48.69 11.40 -10.63
CA LYS A 33 49.31 12.07 -9.46
C LYS A 33 48.59 13.18 -8.67
N ASP A 34 48.24 12.80 -7.44
CA ASP A 34 48.81 13.27 -6.17
C ASP A 34 49.12 14.77 -5.99
N ARG A 35 48.51 15.39 -4.97
CA ARG A 35 49.21 15.67 -3.70
C ARG A 35 48.31 16.31 -2.65
N SER A 36 48.36 15.72 -1.46
CA SER A 36 47.99 16.30 -0.16
C SER A 36 48.91 17.46 0.22
N VAL A 37 48.37 18.49 0.88
CA VAL A 37 49.13 19.33 1.83
C VAL A 37 48.25 19.75 3.01
N THR A 38 48.58 19.21 4.17
CA THR A 38 48.22 19.68 5.52
C THR A 38 49.21 20.77 5.94
N VAL A 39 48.73 21.86 6.58
CA VAL A 39 49.56 22.71 7.44
C VAL A 39 48.74 23.16 8.64
N SER A 40 49.14 22.68 9.82
CA SER A 40 48.86 23.28 11.13
C SER A 40 49.88 24.37 11.43
N THR A 41 49.47 25.46 12.08
CA THR A 41 50.30 26.18 13.07
C THR A 41 49.41 26.95 14.04
N ALA A 42 49.90 27.06 15.28
CA ALA A 42 49.18 27.50 16.46
C ALA A 42 49.69 28.86 16.99
N VAL A 43 48.96 29.33 18.02
CA VAL A 43 49.34 30.22 19.13
C VAL A 43 49.12 31.75 18.97
N SER A 44 48.20 32.32 19.77
CA SER A 44 48.45 33.29 20.87
C SER A 44 47.30 34.31 21.07
N MET A 45 46.87 34.45 22.33
CA MET A 45 45.88 35.42 22.84
C MET A 45 46.35 36.89 22.74
N PRO A 46 45.41 37.86 22.81
CA PRO A 46 45.39 38.70 24.02
C PRO A 46 43.99 38.94 24.61
N ALA A 47 44.01 39.35 25.87
CA ALA A 47 42.88 39.56 26.76
C ALA A 47 42.05 40.83 26.47
N GLY A 48 40.78 40.78 26.93
CA GLY A 48 40.06 41.96 27.44
C GLY A 48 39.19 42.73 26.44
N GLY A 49 37.86 42.60 26.60
CA GLY A 49 36.91 43.52 25.95
C GLY A 49 35.46 43.07 26.07
N LYS A 50 34.75 43.55 27.11
CA LYS A 50 33.28 43.47 27.20
C LYS A 50 32.69 44.25 26.02
N GLY A 51 32.09 43.53 25.06
CA GLY A 51 31.35 44.11 23.96
C GLY A 51 30.09 43.28 23.71
N SER A 52 28.95 43.87 24.06
CA SER A 52 27.61 43.35 23.77
C SER A 52 27.49 42.98 22.29
N ARG A 53 27.48 41.69 21.98
CA ARG A 53 27.07 41.19 20.66
C ARG A 53 25.61 40.79 20.75
N THR A 54 24.76 41.64 20.19
CA THR A 54 23.42 41.27 19.72
C THR A 54 23.55 40.03 18.85
N ASN A 55 23.17 38.87 19.40
CA ASN A 55 22.92 37.67 18.61
C ASN A 55 21.71 37.96 17.72
N CYS A 56 21.97 38.30 16.47
CA CYS A 56 20.96 38.22 15.42
C CYS A 56 20.76 36.73 15.13
N SER A 57 19.91 36.09 15.94
CA SER A 57 19.39 34.76 15.62
C SER A 57 18.61 34.92 14.31
N GLN A 58 19.13 34.36 13.22
CA GLN A 58 18.36 34.16 12.02
C GLN A 58 17.15 33.29 12.40
N SER A 59 16.01 33.95 12.61
CA SER A 59 14.73 33.27 12.77
C SER A 59 14.38 32.69 11.41
N THR A 60 14.47 31.36 11.28
CA THR A 60 13.71 30.66 10.25
C THR A 60 12.27 31.14 10.36
N PRO A 61 11.63 31.65 9.29
CA PRO A 61 10.26 32.13 9.38
C PRO A 61 9.38 30.96 9.85
N GLN A 62 8.79 31.13 11.04
CA GLN A 62 7.93 30.12 11.64
C GLN A 62 6.68 30.05 10.77
N LYS A 63 6.51 28.94 10.04
CA LYS A 63 5.35 28.73 9.16
C LYS A 63 4.08 28.89 10.00
N ALA A 64 3.16 29.74 9.56
CA ALA A 64 1.87 29.91 10.21
C ALA A 64 1.07 28.60 10.10
N SER A 65 0.50 28.14 11.21
CA SER A 65 -0.35 26.95 11.21
C SER A 65 -1.75 27.27 10.69
N ASN A 66 -2.38 26.33 10.00
CA ASN A 66 -3.80 26.33 9.70
C ASN A 66 -4.62 25.71 10.86
N ARG A 67 -5.92 25.48 10.65
CA ARG A 67 -6.85 25.03 11.69
C ARG A 67 -6.59 23.61 12.18
N LEU A 68 -5.93 22.77 11.38
CA LEU A 68 -5.66 21.38 11.74
C LEU A 68 -4.73 21.25 12.96
N ILE A 69 -4.06 22.31 13.39
CA ILE A 69 -3.22 22.32 14.61
C ILE A 69 -3.99 21.96 15.89
N SER A 70 -5.33 22.07 15.87
CA SER A 70 -6.20 21.74 17.00
C SER A 70 -6.79 20.33 16.94
N GLU A 71 -6.50 19.57 15.88
CA GLU A 71 -6.99 18.21 15.71
C GLU A 71 -6.21 17.20 16.57
N LYS A 72 -6.83 16.05 16.86
CA LYS A 72 -6.20 14.97 17.62
C LYS A 72 -5.47 13.97 16.73
N SER A 73 -5.98 13.77 15.52
CA SER A 73 -5.40 12.85 14.55
C SER A 73 -3.96 13.24 14.22
N PRO A 74 -2.98 12.32 14.41
CA PRO A 74 -1.60 12.53 13.97
C PRO A 74 -1.53 12.86 12.47
N TYR A 75 -2.40 12.24 11.66
CA TYR A 75 -2.50 12.49 10.24
C TYR A 75 -2.89 13.95 9.94
N LEU A 76 -3.93 14.47 10.59
CA LEU A 76 -4.36 15.86 10.35
C LEU A 76 -3.31 16.86 10.85
N LEU A 77 -2.68 16.59 12.00
CA LEU A 77 -1.62 17.43 12.56
C LEU A 77 -0.40 17.53 11.65
N GLN A 78 -0.07 16.47 10.89
CA GLN A 78 1.02 16.49 9.90
C GLN A 78 0.82 17.58 8.84
N HIS A 79 -0.44 17.90 8.50
CA HIS A 79 -0.79 18.92 7.50
C HIS A 79 -1.00 20.32 8.09
N ALA A 80 -0.81 20.52 9.40
CA ALA A 80 -1.13 21.77 10.08
C ALA A 80 -0.28 22.96 9.63
N TYR A 81 0.87 22.73 9.00
CA TYR A 81 1.80 23.76 8.54
C TYR A 81 1.91 23.84 7.01
N ASN A 82 1.01 23.17 6.29
CA ASN A 82 0.96 23.24 4.84
C ASN A 82 0.49 24.64 4.42
N PRO A 83 0.97 25.16 3.28
CA PRO A 83 0.51 26.45 2.73
C PRO A 83 -0.98 26.47 2.38
N VAL A 84 -1.61 25.30 2.26
CA VAL A 84 -3.06 25.17 2.12
C VAL A 84 -3.77 25.54 3.45
N ASP A 85 -4.76 26.42 3.38
CA ASP A 85 -5.65 26.79 4.50
C ASP A 85 -6.66 25.66 4.76
N TRP A 86 -6.16 24.56 5.34
CA TRP A 86 -6.97 23.39 5.63
C TRP A 86 -7.98 23.64 6.75
N TYR A 87 -9.19 23.12 6.53
CA TYR A 87 -10.23 22.96 7.53
C TYR A 87 -10.41 21.48 7.88
N PRO A 88 -10.74 21.14 9.13
CA PRO A 88 -11.32 19.84 9.43
C PRO A 88 -12.73 19.73 8.82
N TRP A 89 -13.24 18.50 8.72
CA TRP A 89 -14.61 18.28 8.29
C TRP A 89 -15.60 18.85 9.31
N GLY A 90 -16.32 19.91 8.94
CA GLY A 90 -17.26 20.54 9.86
C GLY A 90 -17.98 21.76 9.31
N GLN A 91 -18.93 22.24 10.10
CA GLN A 91 -19.86 23.30 9.73
C GLN A 91 -19.15 24.61 9.35
N GLU A 92 -18.02 24.95 10.01
CA GLU A 92 -17.23 26.15 9.70
C GLU A 92 -16.77 26.19 8.23
N ALA A 93 -16.25 25.06 7.72
CA ALA A 93 -15.82 24.95 6.33
C ALA A 93 -17.00 25.08 5.36
N PHE A 94 -18.13 24.46 5.71
CA PHE A 94 -19.32 24.44 4.87
C PHE A 94 -19.98 25.82 4.80
N ASP A 95 -20.05 26.53 5.92
CA ASP A 95 -20.55 27.90 5.99
C ASP A 95 -19.66 28.85 5.22
N LYS A 96 -18.33 28.71 5.31
CA LYS A 96 -17.39 29.47 4.48
C LYS A 96 -17.62 29.22 3.00
N ALA A 97 -17.73 27.96 2.60
CA ALA A 97 -17.97 27.59 1.20
C ALA A 97 -19.28 28.18 0.65
N ARG A 98 -20.35 28.19 1.46
CA ARG A 98 -21.63 28.83 1.09
C ARG A 98 -21.50 30.35 1.02
N LYS A 99 -20.91 30.98 2.03
CA LYS A 99 -20.76 32.44 2.11
C LYS A 99 -19.91 32.99 0.98
N GLU A 100 -18.81 32.32 0.65
CA GLU A 100 -17.89 32.73 -0.41
C GLU A 100 -18.30 32.18 -1.79
N ASN A 101 -19.33 31.33 -1.85
CA ASN A 101 -19.76 30.63 -3.05
C ASN A 101 -18.59 29.91 -3.78
N LYS A 102 -17.76 29.22 -2.99
CA LYS A 102 -16.61 28.44 -3.47
C LYS A 102 -16.87 26.94 -3.39
N PRO A 103 -16.39 26.14 -4.35
CA PRO A 103 -16.40 24.69 -4.22
C PRO A 103 -15.52 24.26 -3.05
N ILE A 104 -15.86 23.11 -2.47
CA ILE A 104 -15.05 22.47 -1.43
C ILE A 104 -14.10 21.49 -2.12
N PHE A 105 -12.80 21.57 -1.81
CA PHE A 105 -11.86 20.52 -2.13
C PHE A 105 -11.73 19.59 -0.92
N LEU A 106 -12.29 18.40 -1.01
CA LEU A 106 -12.22 17.37 0.02
C LEU A 106 -11.06 16.43 -0.27
N SER A 107 -10.08 16.38 0.63
CA SER A 107 -8.96 15.44 0.60
C SER A 107 -9.02 14.48 1.78
N VAL A 108 -9.33 13.21 1.49
CA VAL A 108 -9.41 12.13 2.49
C VAL A 108 -8.18 11.22 2.38
N GLY A 109 -7.57 10.91 3.52
CA GLY A 109 -6.46 9.95 3.63
C GLY A 109 -6.31 9.47 5.06
N TYR A 110 -5.16 8.87 5.37
CA TYR A 110 -4.81 8.38 6.70
C TYR A 110 -3.29 8.29 6.82
N SER A 111 -2.77 8.15 8.04
CA SER A 111 -1.36 8.36 8.39
C SER A 111 -0.39 7.37 7.74
N THR A 112 -0.81 6.15 7.46
CA THR A 112 0.06 5.06 6.97
C THR A 112 0.01 4.87 5.46
N CYS A 113 -0.60 5.83 4.76
CA CYS A 113 -0.85 5.81 3.32
C CYS A 113 0.32 6.44 2.53
N HIS A 114 1.12 5.63 1.83
CA HIS A 114 2.23 6.11 1.00
C HIS A 114 1.80 7.19 -0.02
N TRP A 115 0.76 6.92 -0.82
CA TRP A 115 0.29 7.88 -1.84
C TRP A 115 -0.23 9.18 -1.23
N CYS A 116 -0.68 9.16 0.03
CA CYS A 116 -1.14 10.35 0.73
C CYS A 116 0.05 11.24 1.13
N HIS A 117 1.14 10.63 1.62
CA HIS A 117 2.40 11.34 1.87
C HIS A 117 2.99 11.90 0.58
N MET A 118 2.95 11.12 -0.50
CA MET A 118 3.42 11.58 -1.82
C MET A 118 2.66 12.82 -2.30
N MET A 119 1.32 12.81 -2.21
CA MET A 119 0.53 13.98 -2.61
C MET A 119 0.74 15.17 -1.67
N GLU A 120 1.00 14.91 -0.39
CA GLU A 120 1.35 15.94 0.59
C GLU A 120 2.64 16.67 0.21
N GLU A 121 3.72 15.92 0.03
CA GLU A 121 5.04 16.46 -0.26
C GLU A 121 5.09 17.14 -1.63
N GLU A 122 4.55 16.49 -2.66
CA GLU A 122 4.66 16.99 -4.02
C GLU A 122 3.68 18.14 -4.31
N SER A 123 2.49 18.14 -3.68
CA SER A 123 1.42 19.09 -4.00
C SER A 123 1.01 19.97 -2.83
N PHE A 124 0.74 19.43 -1.65
CA PHE A 124 0.18 20.23 -0.56
C PHE A 124 1.21 21.09 0.17
N GLN A 125 2.50 20.78 0.08
CA GLN A 125 3.60 21.65 0.54
C GLN A 125 4.03 22.71 -0.48
N ASN A 126 3.56 22.59 -1.72
CA ASN A 126 3.90 23.53 -2.78
C ASN A 126 3.12 24.85 -2.61
N GLU A 127 3.84 25.97 -2.47
CA GLU A 127 3.26 27.30 -2.24
C GLU A 127 2.36 27.79 -3.40
N GLU A 128 2.64 27.42 -4.64
CA GLU A 128 1.81 27.80 -5.79
C GLU A 128 0.48 27.03 -5.78
N ILE A 129 0.53 25.71 -5.56
CA ILE A 129 -0.67 24.88 -5.43
C ILE A 129 -1.49 25.31 -4.20
N GLY A 130 -0.81 25.58 -3.08
CA GLY A 130 -1.44 26.12 -1.87
C GLY A 130 -2.19 27.42 -2.14
N ARG A 131 -1.59 28.35 -2.88
CA ARG A 131 -2.25 29.60 -3.27
C ARG A 131 -3.48 29.36 -4.14
N LEU A 132 -3.39 28.50 -5.16
CA LEU A 132 -4.52 28.15 -6.02
C LEU A 132 -5.68 27.54 -5.20
N LEU A 133 -5.36 26.65 -4.26
CA LEU A 133 -6.36 26.06 -3.37
C LEU A 133 -7.02 27.12 -2.48
N ASN A 134 -6.25 28.04 -1.89
CA ASN A 134 -6.78 29.05 -0.98
C ASN A 134 -7.62 30.12 -1.69
N GLU A 135 -7.24 30.49 -2.92
CA GLU A 135 -7.96 31.50 -3.71
C GLU A 135 -9.32 30.98 -4.19
N ASP A 136 -9.37 29.76 -4.70
CA ASP A 136 -10.51 29.27 -5.48
C ASP A 136 -11.36 28.22 -4.75
N PHE A 137 -10.88 27.64 -3.65
CA PHE A 137 -11.55 26.53 -2.95
C PHE A 137 -11.62 26.73 -1.44
N VAL A 138 -12.56 26.03 -0.78
CA VAL A 138 -12.46 25.74 0.65
C VAL A 138 -11.89 24.34 0.81
N SER A 139 -10.67 24.23 1.30
CA SER A 139 -9.95 22.97 1.37
C SER A 139 -10.23 22.26 2.71
N VAL A 140 -10.75 21.05 2.64
CA VAL A 140 -11.11 20.22 3.80
C VAL A 140 -10.26 18.96 3.83
N LYS A 141 -9.58 18.72 4.95
CA LYS A 141 -8.77 17.52 5.18
C LYS A 141 -9.50 16.58 6.13
N VAL A 142 -9.54 15.29 5.79
CA VAL A 142 -10.22 14.26 6.58
C VAL A 142 -9.31 13.07 6.80
N ASP A 143 -9.23 12.64 8.06
CA ASP A 143 -8.71 11.34 8.43
C ASP A 143 -9.82 10.29 8.28
N ARG A 144 -9.63 9.37 7.35
CA ARG A 144 -10.55 8.24 7.10
C ARG A 144 -10.78 7.41 8.36
N GLU A 145 -9.77 7.25 9.20
CA GLU A 145 -9.84 6.40 10.38
C GLU A 145 -10.74 6.99 11.47
N GLU A 146 -10.82 8.32 11.55
CA GLU A 146 -11.75 9.01 12.43
C GLU A 146 -13.14 9.19 11.80
N ARG A 147 -13.21 9.38 10.48
CA ARG A 147 -14.45 9.63 9.71
C ARG A 147 -14.67 8.63 8.57
N PRO A 148 -14.82 7.33 8.87
CA PRO A 148 -15.07 6.31 7.85
C PRO A 148 -16.43 6.50 7.16
N ASP A 149 -17.36 7.20 7.80
CA ASP A 149 -18.66 7.60 7.25
C ASP A 149 -18.51 8.53 6.04
N VAL A 150 -17.68 9.58 6.18
CA VAL A 150 -17.39 10.55 5.11
C VAL A 150 -16.64 9.87 3.98
N ASP A 151 -15.61 9.09 4.32
CA ASP A 151 -14.84 8.31 3.35
C ASP A 151 -15.73 7.42 2.48
N LYS A 152 -16.62 6.63 3.10
CA LYS A 152 -17.47 5.68 2.38
C LYS A 152 -18.41 6.36 1.38
N VAL A 153 -19.02 7.49 1.77
CA VAL A 153 -19.94 8.24 0.90
C VAL A 153 -19.22 8.73 -0.36
N TYR A 154 -18.07 9.38 -0.19
CA TYR A 154 -17.35 9.96 -1.32
C TYR A 154 -16.55 8.94 -2.12
N MET A 155 -16.08 7.86 -1.51
CA MET A 155 -15.46 6.74 -2.23
C MET A 155 -16.46 6.07 -3.18
N THR A 156 -17.73 5.93 -2.74
CA THR A 156 -18.81 5.41 -3.60
C THR A 156 -18.98 6.29 -4.85
N PHE A 157 -18.90 7.61 -4.70
CA PHE A 157 -18.93 8.53 -5.84
C PHE A 157 -17.72 8.35 -6.77
N VAL A 158 -16.50 8.28 -6.22
CA VAL A 158 -15.28 8.09 -7.02
C VAL A 158 -15.34 6.78 -7.80
N GLN A 159 -15.69 5.67 -7.16
CA GLN A 159 -15.84 4.37 -7.80
C GLN A 159 -16.92 4.33 -8.88
N ALA A 160 -17.99 5.11 -8.73
CA ALA A 160 -19.07 5.18 -9.73
C ALA A 160 -18.75 6.07 -10.93
N THR A 161 -17.83 7.03 -10.76
CA THR A 161 -17.50 8.05 -11.79
C THR A 161 -16.12 7.86 -12.40
N SER A 162 -15.28 7.00 -11.82
CA SER A 162 -13.92 6.68 -12.26
C SER A 162 -13.77 5.18 -12.47
N SER A 163 -12.71 4.74 -13.15
CA SER A 163 -12.40 3.33 -13.38
C SER A 163 -11.85 2.60 -12.14
N GLY A 164 -11.99 3.16 -10.95
CA GLY A 164 -11.43 2.61 -9.71
C GLY A 164 -11.65 3.53 -8.50
N GLY A 165 -11.07 3.16 -7.36
CA GLY A 165 -11.06 3.96 -6.13
C GLY A 165 -9.79 3.68 -5.31
N GLY A 166 -9.49 4.57 -4.37
CA GLY A 166 -8.28 4.47 -3.54
C GLY A 166 -7.93 5.80 -2.87
N TRP A 167 -6.84 5.78 -2.10
CA TRP A 167 -6.35 6.94 -1.37
C TRP A 167 -5.00 7.43 -1.92
N PRO A 168 -4.70 8.74 -1.85
CA PRO A 168 -5.52 9.82 -1.32
C PRO A 168 -6.77 10.02 -2.19
N MET A 169 -7.90 10.28 -1.56
CA MET A 169 -9.15 10.54 -2.26
C MET A 169 -9.36 12.04 -2.37
N SER A 170 -9.42 12.53 -3.61
CA SER A 170 -9.54 13.94 -3.97
C SER A 170 -10.89 14.18 -4.63
N VAL A 171 -11.82 14.84 -3.93
CA VAL A 171 -13.18 15.09 -4.40
C VAL A 171 -13.52 16.57 -4.32
N TRP A 172 -14.14 17.11 -5.38
CA TRP A 172 -14.67 18.47 -5.37
C TRP A 172 -16.17 18.45 -5.19
N LEU A 173 -16.62 19.21 -4.19
CA LEU A 173 -18.01 19.28 -3.77
C LEU A 173 -18.57 20.69 -4.00
N THR A 174 -19.88 20.77 -4.24
CA THR A 174 -20.61 22.02 -4.14
C THR A 174 -20.63 22.51 -2.68
N PRO A 175 -20.97 23.79 -2.41
CA PRO A 175 -21.19 24.28 -1.03
C PRO A 175 -22.25 23.51 -0.23
N ASN A 176 -23.08 22.70 -0.90
CA ASN A 176 -24.09 21.83 -0.32
C ASN A 176 -23.64 20.37 -0.24
N LEU A 177 -22.32 20.12 -0.32
CA LEU A 177 -21.65 18.83 -0.12
C LEU A 177 -21.90 17.79 -1.22
N GLN A 178 -22.47 18.20 -2.36
CA GLN A 178 -22.72 17.30 -3.48
C GLN A 178 -21.45 17.15 -4.33
N PRO A 179 -20.96 15.92 -4.59
CA PRO A 179 -19.76 15.72 -5.37
C PRO A 179 -20.00 15.93 -6.87
N PHE A 180 -19.00 16.46 -7.58
CA PHE A 180 -19.10 16.67 -9.03
C PHE A 180 -17.84 16.32 -9.82
N VAL A 181 -16.67 16.28 -9.16
CA VAL A 181 -15.42 15.72 -9.72
C VAL A 181 -14.74 14.90 -8.62
N GLY A 182 -14.12 13.78 -8.99
CA GLY A 182 -13.41 12.91 -8.06
C GLY A 182 -12.27 12.16 -8.73
N GLY A 183 -11.27 11.81 -7.95
CA GLY A 183 -10.16 10.97 -8.36
C GLY A 183 -9.32 10.58 -7.15
N THR A 184 -8.23 9.86 -7.41
CA THR A 184 -7.30 9.40 -6.37
C THR A 184 -6.07 10.32 -6.30
N TYR A 185 -4.88 9.77 -6.52
CA TYR A 185 -3.64 10.53 -6.60
C TYR A 185 -3.53 11.29 -7.93
N PHE A 186 -3.22 12.58 -7.84
CA PHE A 186 -2.86 13.43 -8.96
C PHE A 186 -1.39 13.88 -8.80
N PRO A 187 -0.51 13.67 -9.80
CA PRO A 187 0.84 14.23 -9.75
C PRO A 187 0.78 15.76 -9.76
N PRO A 188 1.78 16.51 -9.28
CA PRO A 188 1.71 17.96 -9.23
C PRO A 188 1.56 18.59 -10.62
N GLU A 189 2.30 18.06 -11.59
CA GLU A 189 2.38 18.54 -12.98
C GLU A 189 1.87 17.50 -13.98
N ASP A 190 1.53 17.96 -15.19
CA ASP A 190 1.07 17.10 -16.28
C ASP A 190 2.15 16.11 -16.72
N GLY A 191 1.79 14.83 -16.73
CA GLY A 191 2.62 13.75 -17.28
C GLY A 191 2.12 13.30 -18.67
N LEU A 192 2.82 12.33 -19.25
CA LEU A 192 2.44 11.73 -20.54
C LEU A 192 1.05 11.07 -20.52
N THR A 193 0.65 10.51 -19.37
CA THR A 193 -0.55 9.68 -19.24
C THR A 193 -1.54 10.17 -18.19
N ARG A 194 -1.16 11.15 -17.36
CA ARG A 194 -1.98 11.66 -16.25
C ARG A 194 -1.93 13.18 -16.22
N VAL A 195 -3.10 13.78 -16.02
CA VAL A 195 -3.24 15.22 -15.81
C VAL A 195 -2.76 15.56 -14.41
N GLY A 196 -1.97 16.62 -14.29
CA GLY A 196 -1.45 17.15 -13.06
C GLY A 196 -2.50 17.87 -12.23
N PHE A 197 -2.28 17.88 -10.93
CA PHE A 197 -3.16 18.47 -9.94
C PHE A 197 -3.36 19.97 -10.21
N ARG A 198 -2.29 20.68 -10.57
CA ARG A 198 -2.37 22.09 -10.98
C ARG A 198 -3.34 22.31 -12.14
N THR A 199 -3.24 21.50 -13.19
CA THR A 199 -4.14 21.57 -14.36
C THR A 199 -5.58 21.22 -13.99
N VAL A 200 -5.80 20.23 -13.11
CA VAL A 200 -7.13 19.89 -12.58
C VAL A 200 -7.75 21.07 -11.84
N LEU A 201 -7.03 21.70 -10.91
CA LEU A 201 -7.51 22.86 -10.14
C LEU A 201 -7.92 24.02 -11.06
N LEU A 202 -7.09 24.35 -12.04
CA LEU A 202 -7.36 25.42 -13.00
C LEU A 202 -8.61 25.14 -13.85
N ARG A 203 -8.80 23.89 -14.29
CA ARG A 203 -9.98 23.49 -15.07
C ARG A 203 -11.25 23.56 -14.23
N ILE A 204 -11.21 23.09 -12.99
CA ILE A 204 -12.39 23.13 -12.09
C ILE A 204 -12.77 24.57 -11.78
N ARG A 205 -11.78 25.43 -11.49
CA ARG A 205 -12.00 26.87 -11.30
C ARG A 205 -12.71 27.50 -12.49
N GLU A 206 -12.25 27.22 -13.70
CA GLU A 206 -12.84 27.79 -14.91
C GLU A 206 -14.28 27.33 -15.10
N GLN A 207 -14.53 26.02 -14.93
CA GLN A 207 -15.88 25.47 -15.03
C GLN A 207 -16.81 26.00 -13.94
N TRP A 208 -16.32 26.24 -12.72
CA TRP A 208 -17.11 26.86 -11.66
C TRP A 208 -17.48 28.32 -11.98
N LYS A 209 -16.60 29.07 -12.65
CA LYS A 209 -16.86 30.47 -13.04
C LYS A 209 -17.78 30.57 -14.25
N GLN A 210 -17.54 29.77 -15.29
CA GLN A 210 -18.24 29.90 -16.57
C GLN A 210 -19.51 29.03 -16.67
N ASN A 211 -19.48 27.83 -16.11
CA ASN A 211 -20.49 26.78 -16.37
C ASN A 211 -21.10 26.21 -15.08
N LYS A 212 -21.21 27.04 -14.04
CA LYS A 212 -21.67 26.63 -12.71
C LYS A 212 -22.97 25.83 -12.72
N ASN A 213 -23.98 26.30 -13.45
CA ASN A 213 -25.30 25.64 -13.47
C ASN A 213 -25.22 24.22 -14.04
N ALA A 214 -24.45 24.02 -15.10
CA ALA A 214 -24.24 22.70 -15.68
C ALA A 214 -23.52 21.75 -14.71
N LEU A 215 -22.54 22.26 -13.94
CA LEU A 215 -21.88 21.49 -12.87
C LEU A 215 -22.86 21.08 -11.77
N LEU A 216 -23.74 22.00 -11.33
CA LEU A 216 -24.74 21.71 -10.30
C LEU A 216 -25.76 20.66 -10.78
N GLU A 217 -26.24 20.77 -12.01
CA GLU A 217 -27.15 19.80 -12.61
C GLU A 217 -26.51 18.41 -12.73
N ASN A 218 -25.24 18.36 -13.15
CA ASN A 218 -24.51 17.10 -13.24
C ASN A 218 -24.28 16.48 -11.84
N SER A 219 -23.89 17.29 -10.87
CA SER A 219 -23.72 16.86 -9.47
C SER A 219 -25.01 16.28 -8.90
N GLN A 220 -26.14 16.96 -9.12
CA GLN A 220 -27.45 16.50 -8.70
C GLN A 220 -27.81 15.17 -9.37
N ARG A 221 -27.57 15.03 -10.69
CA ARG A 221 -27.87 13.80 -11.43
C ARG A 221 -27.09 12.61 -10.90
N VAL A 222 -25.78 12.76 -10.67
CA VAL A 222 -24.95 11.68 -10.12
C VAL A 222 -25.37 11.35 -8.70
N THR A 223 -25.61 12.35 -7.86
CA THR A 223 -26.05 12.15 -6.47
C THR A 223 -27.39 11.41 -6.42
N THR A 224 -28.37 11.81 -7.22
CA THR A 224 -29.68 11.13 -7.31
C THR A 224 -29.52 9.68 -7.78
N ALA A 225 -28.66 9.41 -8.77
CA ALA A 225 -28.42 8.05 -9.25
C ALA A 225 -27.75 7.16 -8.18
N LEU A 226 -26.81 7.72 -7.41
CA LEU A 226 -26.17 7.02 -6.29
C LEU A 226 -27.16 6.73 -5.16
N LEU A 227 -28.00 7.71 -4.80
CA LEU A 227 -29.04 7.57 -3.78
C LEU A 227 -30.09 6.54 -4.20
N ALA A 228 -30.57 6.58 -5.44
CA ALA A 228 -31.52 5.62 -5.98
C ALA A 228 -31.00 4.17 -6.00
N ARG A 229 -29.67 3.99 -6.06
CA ARG A 229 -29.03 2.66 -5.94
C ARG A 229 -28.87 2.21 -4.50
N SER A 230 -28.80 3.17 -3.56
CA SER A 230 -28.75 2.91 -2.11
C SER A 230 -30.12 2.71 -1.48
N GLU A 231 -31.14 3.38 -2.02
CA GLU A 231 -32.54 3.13 -1.72
C GLU A 231 -32.88 1.78 -2.33
N ILE A 232 -32.99 0.77 -1.47
CA ILE A 232 -33.62 -0.48 -1.84
C ILE A 232 -35.07 -0.12 -2.18
N CYS A 233 -35.36 0.14 -3.45
CA CYS A 233 -36.72 0.23 -3.95
C CYS A 233 -37.36 -1.14 -3.74
N THR A 234 -37.93 -1.36 -2.55
CA THR A 234 -39.04 -2.27 -2.36
C THR A 234 -40.23 -1.65 -3.09
N GLY A 235 -40.18 -1.66 -4.42
CA GLY A 235 -41.39 -1.47 -5.20
C GLY A 235 -42.39 -2.51 -4.71
N ASP A 236 -43.62 -2.07 -4.41
CA ASP A 236 -44.73 -2.97 -4.09
C ASP A 236 -44.78 -4.07 -5.16
N ARG A 237 -44.30 -5.29 -4.83
CA ARG A 237 -44.53 -6.62 -5.48
C ARG A 237 -43.36 -7.57 -5.72
N GLN A 238 -42.18 -7.43 -5.13
CA GLN A 238 -41.23 -8.56 -5.10
C GLN A 238 -40.65 -8.80 -3.70
N LEU A 239 -40.91 -9.99 -3.17
CA LEU A 239 -40.17 -10.52 -2.02
C LEU A 239 -38.67 -10.56 -2.41
N PRO A 240 -37.76 -10.20 -1.50
CA PRO A 240 -36.33 -10.34 -1.77
C PRO A 240 -36.01 -11.80 -2.11
N PRO A 241 -35.00 -12.06 -2.98
CA PRO A 241 -34.56 -13.42 -3.25
C PRO A 241 -34.23 -14.17 -1.96
N SER A 242 -34.45 -15.49 -1.95
CA SER A 242 -34.14 -16.30 -0.78
C SER A 242 -32.64 -16.25 -0.45
N ALA A 243 -32.27 -16.44 0.81
CA ALA A 243 -30.87 -16.52 1.23
C ALA A 243 -30.09 -17.60 0.45
N ALA A 244 -30.73 -18.73 0.14
CA ALA A 244 -30.14 -19.77 -0.69
C ALA A 244 -29.81 -19.25 -2.11
N THR A 245 -30.75 -18.55 -2.76
CA THR A 245 -30.54 -17.95 -4.08
C THR A 245 -29.41 -16.93 -4.06
N MET A 246 -29.35 -16.09 -3.02
CA MET A 246 -28.29 -15.08 -2.88
C MET A 246 -26.92 -15.74 -2.64
N ASN A 247 -26.85 -16.76 -1.80
CA ASN A 247 -25.62 -17.50 -1.53
C ASN A 247 -25.09 -18.19 -2.79
N SER A 248 -25.93 -18.92 -3.52
CA SER A 248 -25.52 -19.59 -4.76
C SER A 248 -25.05 -18.60 -5.82
N ARG A 249 -25.75 -17.46 -5.97
CA ARG A 249 -25.35 -16.41 -6.93
C ARG A 249 -24.02 -15.76 -6.53
N CYS A 250 -23.82 -15.48 -5.24
CA CYS A 250 -22.57 -14.93 -4.74
C CYS A 250 -21.41 -15.91 -4.97
N PHE A 251 -21.60 -17.20 -4.68
CA PHE A 251 -20.61 -18.23 -4.96
C PHE A 251 -20.25 -18.30 -6.45
N GLN A 252 -21.25 -18.32 -7.35
CA GLN A 252 -21.01 -18.35 -8.80
C GLN A 252 -20.18 -17.16 -9.29
N GLN A 253 -20.49 -15.95 -8.80
CA GLN A 253 -19.71 -14.75 -9.15
C GLN A 253 -18.27 -14.82 -8.65
N LEU A 254 -18.04 -15.40 -7.47
CA LEU A 254 -16.71 -15.58 -6.93
C LEU A 254 -15.93 -16.65 -7.68
N ASP A 255 -16.58 -17.74 -8.08
CA ASP A 255 -15.96 -18.81 -8.87
C ASP A 255 -15.56 -18.33 -10.28
N GLU A 256 -16.43 -17.57 -10.95
CA GLU A 256 -16.15 -16.96 -12.26
C GLU A 256 -14.96 -15.98 -12.22
N GLY A 257 -14.81 -15.23 -11.12
CA GLY A 257 -13.74 -14.26 -10.92
C GLY A 257 -12.50 -14.81 -10.23
N TYR A 258 -12.44 -16.11 -9.95
CA TYR A 258 -11.38 -16.71 -9.16
C TYR A 258 -10.08 -16.89 -9.96
N ASP A 259 -8.97 -16.53 -9.34
CA ASP A 259 -7.64 -16.75 -9.89
C ASP A 259 -7.12 -18.15 -9.53
N GLU A 260 -7.18 -19.09 -10.47
CA GLU A 260 -6.71 -20.47 -10.27
C GLU A 260 -5.21 -20.58 -10.02
N GLU A 261 -4.41 -19.65 -10.55
CA GLU A 261 -2.95 -19.74 -10.52
C GLU A 261 -2.38 -19.15 -9.22
N TYR A 262 -2.90 -18.00 -8.79
CA TYR A 262 -2.38 -17.28 -7.63
C TYR A 262 -3.39 -17.12 -6.50
N GLY A 263 -4.62 -17.62 -6.63
CA GLY A 263 -5.68 -17.39 -5.66
C GLY A 263 -6.15 -15.94 -5.59
N GLY A 264 -7.26 -15.69 -4.90
CA GLY A 264 -7.91 -14.39 -4.83
C GLY A 264 -8.90 -14.12 -5.96
N PHE A 265 -9.47 -12.91 -5.95
CA PHE A 265 -10.70 -12.55 -6.69
C PHE A 265 -10.57 -11.25 -7.50
N ALA A 266 -9.34 -10.83 -7.77
CA ALA A 266 -9.00 -9.64 -8.53
C ALA A 266 -7.67 -9.86 -9.27
N GLU A 267 -7.39 -9.12 -10.34
CA GLU A 267 -6.09 -9.24 -11.03
C GLU A 267 -4.96 -8.49 -10.30
N ALA A 268 -4.96 -7.16 -10.33
CA ALA A 268 -4.03 -6.29 -9.61
C ALA A 268 -4.63 -4.87 -9.47
N PRO A 269 -4.43 -4.16 -8.34
CA PRO A 269 -3.83 -4.66 -7.09
C PRO A 269 -4.72 -5.74 -6.42
N LYS A 270 -4.09 -6.64 -5.66
CA LYS A 270 -4.79 -7.72 -4.93
C LYS A 270 -4.87 -7.44 -3.43
N PHE A 271 -6.11 -7.45 -2.92
CA PHE A 271 -6.39 -7.31 -1.49
C PHE A 271 -6.76 -8.67 -0.86
N PRO A 272 -6.34 -8.92 0.39
CA PRO A 272 -6.70 -10.12 1.15
C PRO A 272 -8.20 -10.46 1.20
N THR A 273 -9.06 -9.44 1.34
CA THR A 273 -10.53 -9.56 1.42
C THR A 273 -11.04 -10.73 2.30
N PRO A 274 -10.69 -10.81 3.59
CA PRO A 274 -11.00 -11.98 4.43
C PRO A 274 -12.51 -12.30 4.51
N VAL A 275 -13.37 -11.29 4.37
CA VAL A 275 -14.84 -11.46 4.31
C VAL A 275 -15.30 -12.40 3.19
N ILE A 276 -14.61 -12.41 2.04
CA ILE A 276 -14.90 -13.34 0.94
C ILE A 276 -14.53 -14.76 1.37
N LEU A 277 -13.39 -14.92 2.04
CA LEU A 277 -12.92 -16.23 2.53
C LEU A 277 -13.86 -16.79 3.61
N SER A 278 -14.30 -15.94 4.54
CA SER A 278 -15.30 -16.31 5.56
C SER A 278 -16.64 -16.71 4.93
N PHE A 279 -17.07 -16.01 3.87
CA PHE A 279 -18.24 -16.42 3.09
C PHE A 279 -18.04 -17.80 2.47
N LEU A 280 -16.91 -18.06 1.81
CA LEU A 280 -16.63 -19.34 1.17
C LEU A 280 -16.58 -20.50 2.18
N PHE A 281 -15.98 -20.29 3.36
CA PHE A 281 -16.01 -21.29 4.42
C PHE A 281 -17.43 -21.56 4.94
N SER A 282 -18.24 -20.50 5.12
CA SER A 282 -19.64 -20.63 5.53
C SER A 282 -20.50 -21.33 4.46
N TYR A 283 -20.23 -21.01 3.18
CA TYR A 283 -20.88 -21.63 2.04
C TYR A 283 -20.53 -23.12 1.96
N TRP A 284 -19.25 -23.48 2.07
CA TRP A 284 -18.81 -24.87 2.15
C TRP A 284 -19.49 -25.62 3.28
N LEU A 285 -19.56 -25.05 4.49
CA LEU A 285 -20.18 -25.69 5.65
C LEU A 285 -21.64 -26.08 5.39
N SER A 286 -22.35 -25.26 4.62
CA SER A 286 -23.74 -25.50 4.23
C SER A 286 -23.90 -26.44 3.01
N HIS A 287 -22.83 -26.69 2.27
CA HIS A 287 -22.83 -27.43 0.99
C HIS A 287 -21.76 -28.54 0.93
N ARG A 288 -21.34 -29.11 2.07
CA ARG A 288 -20.17 -30.01 2.15
C ARG A 288 -20.22 -31.23 1.22
N LEU A 289 -21.41 -31.68 0.84
CA LEU A 289 -21.62 -32.87 -0.01
C LEU A 289 -21.77 -32.52 -1.51
N THR A 290 -21.57 -31.26 -1.91
CA THR A 290 -21.67 -30.81 -3.29
C THR A 290 -20.29 -30.47 -3.87
N GLN A 291 -20.21 -30.45 -5.21
CA GLN A 291 -19.02 -29.99 -5.92
C GLN A 291 -18.74 -28.51 -5.61
N ASP A 292 -19.77 -27.66 -5.62
CA ASP A 292 -19.67 -26.24 -5.26
C ASP A 292 -19.11 -26.02 -3.86
N GLY A 293 -19.54 -26.82 -2.87
CA GLY A 293 -18.99 -26.74 -1.52
C GLY A 293 -17.50 -27.07 -1.52
N SER A 294 -17.11 -28.19 -2.13
CA SER A 294 -15.70 -28.61 -2.24
C SER A 294 -14.86 -27.55 -2.95
N ARG A 295 -15.42 -26.92 -3.99
CA ARG A 295 -14.81 -25.84 -4.75
C ARG A 295 -14.63 -24.57 -3.90
N ALA A 296 -15.63 -24.16 -3.14
CA ALA A 296 -15.54 -23.02 -2.22
C ALA A 296 -14.42 -23.22 -1.19
N GLN A 297 -14.31 -24.42 -0.62
CA GLN A 297 -13.21 -24.77 0.30
C GLN A 297 -11.84 -24.68 -0.39
N GLN A 298 -11.71 -25.24 -1.59
CA GLN A 298 -10.47 -25.20 -2.36
C GLN A 298 -10.04 -23.75 -2.63
N MET A 299 -10.95 -22.90 -3.11
CA MET A 299 -10.66 -21.50 -3.42
C MET A 299 -10.16 -20.73 -2.19
N ALA A 300 -10.83 -20.93 -1.04
CA ALA A 300 -10.46 -20.24 0.19
C ALA A 300 -9.08 -20.70 0.72
N LEU A 301 -8.86 -22.01 0.80
CA LEU A 301 -7.59 -22.58 1.28
C LEU A 301 -6.42 -22.22 0.34
N HIS A 302 -6.62 -22.33 -0.97
CA HIS A 302 -5.59 -21.98 -1.95
C HIS A 302 -5.24 -20.49 -1.89
N THR A 303 -6.23 -19.59 -1.80
CA THR A 303 -6.00 -18.15 -1.65
C THR A 303 -5.15 -17.83 -0.42
N LEU A 304 -5.50 -18.39 0.74
CA LEU A 304 -4.71 -18.23 1.97
C LEU A 304 -3.29 -18.76 1.80
N LYS A 305 -3.12 -19.93 1.17
CA LYS A 305 -1.79 -20.51 0.95
C LYS A 305 -0.92 -19.64 0.03
N MET A 306 -1.49 -19.10 -1.04
CA MET A 306 -0.78 -18.21 -1.96
C MET A 306 -0.40 -16.89 -1.29
N MET A 307 -1.30 -16.30 -0.51
CA MET A 307 -1.00 -15.10 0.28
C MET A 307 0.11 -15.35 1.32
N ALA A 308 0.03 -16.45 2.06
CA ALA A 308 1.00 -16.78 3.11
C ALA A 308 2.41 -17.05 2.57
N ASN A 309 2.52 -17.54 1.33
CA ASN A 309 3.79 -17.73 0.63
C ASN A 309 4.26 -16.47 -0.11
N GLY A 310 3.35 -15.55 -0.40
CA GLY A 310 3.60 -14.26 -1.05
C GLY A 310 4.47 -13.32 -0.21
N GLY A 311 4.98 -12.26 -0.84
CA GLY A 311 5.65 -11.15 -0.17
C GLY A 311 4.71 -10.18 0.54
N ILE A 312 3.39 -10.33 0.33
CA ILE A 312 2.38 -9.68 1.18
C ILE A 312 2.48 -10.09 2.66
N ARG A 313 3.03 -11.28 2.96
CA ARG A 313 3.40 -11.67 4.33
C ARG A 313 4.83 -11.23 4.61
N ASP A 314 5.03 -10.54 5.73
CA ASP A 314 6.38 -10.26 6.23
C ASP A 314 6.97 -11.54 6.83
N HIS A 315 7.81 -12.26 6.07
CA HIS A 315 8.40 -13.53 6.52
C HIS A 315 9.37 -13.38 7.70
N ILE A 316 9.90 -12.18 7.96
CA ILE A 316 10.88 -11.92 9.02
C ILE A 316 10.19 -11.43 10.29
N GLY A 317 9.26 -10.48 10.16
CA GLY A 317 8.53 -9.90 11.30
C GLY A 317 7.16 -10.46 11.56
N GLN A 318 6.66 -11.31 10.67
CA GLN A 318 5.27 -11.77 10.67
C GLN A 318 4.25 -10.63 10.45
N GLY A 319 2.97 -11.02 10.37
CA GLY A 319 1.88 -10.14 9.96
C GLY A 319 1.84 -9.93 8.45
N PHE A 320 0.73 -9.38 7.98
CA PHE A 320 0.46 -9.11 6.58
C PHE A 320 0.52 -7.62 6.27
N HIS A 321 1.13 -7.28 5.15
CA HIS A 321 0.95 -5.99 4.51
C HIS A 321 -0.47 -5.90 3.93
N ARG A 322 -0.97 -4.69 3.73
CA ARG A 322 -2.40 -4.48 3.41
C ARG A 322 -2.82 -5.08 2.07
N TYR A 323 -2.00 -4.93 1.03
CA TYR A 323 -2.31 -5.47 -0.28
C TYR A 323 -1.06 -5.63 -1.15
N SER A 324 -1.18 -6.40 -2.22
CA SER A 324 -0.15 -6.60 -3.24
C SER A 324 -0.42 -5.72 -4.46
N THR A 325 0.62 -5.09 -4.99
CA THR A 325 0.58 -4.33 -6.25
C THR A 325 0.40 -5.23 -7.46
N ASP A 326 0.70 -6.52 -7.33
CA ASP A 326 0.60 -7.52 -8.39
C ASP A 326 -0.35 -8.67 -8.08
N ARG A 327 -0.63 -9.43 -9.14
CA ARG A 327 -1.43 -10.66 -9.15
C ARG A 327 -0.81 -11.81 -8.35
N GLN A 328 0.48 -11.81 -8.11
CA GLN A 328 1.23 -12.95 -7.54
C GLN A 328 1.36 -12.89 -6.02
N TRP A 329 0.80 -11.86 -5.38
CA TRP A 329 1.00 -11.55 -3.96
C TRP A 329 2.46 -11.23 -3.62
N HIS A 330 3.25 -10.77 -4.59
CA HIS A 330 4.70 -10.61 -4.42
C HIS A 330 5.08 -9.26 -3.84
N VAL A 331 4.78 -8.15 -4.52
CA VAL A 331 5.23 -6.81 -4.10
C VAL A 331 4.12 -6.11 -3.31
N PRO A 332 4.26 -5.93 -1.99
CA PRO A 332 3.23 -5.29 -1.18
C PRO A 332 3.24 -3.77 -1.31
N HIS A 333 2.13 -3.15 -0.94
CA HIS A 333 2.17 -1.86 -0.27
C HIS A 333 2.37 -2.10 1.22
N PHE A 334 3.46 -1.55 1.77
CA PHE A 334 4.08 -2.08 2.99
C PHE A 334 3.38 -1.71 4.31
N GLU A 335 2.29 -0.93 4.24
CA GLU A 335 1.45 -0.61 5.38
C GLU A 335 0.86 -1.87 6.03
N LYS A 336 0.77 -1.87 7.37
CA LYS A 336 0.17 -2.98 8.13
C LYS A 336 -0.92 -2.44 9.04
N MET A 337 -2.14 -2.90 8.83
CA MET A 337 -3.33 -2.41 9.54
C MET A 337 -3.84 -3.45 10.54
N LEU A 338 -4.25 -3.01 11.73
CA LEU A 338 -4.78 -3.89 12.77
C LEU A 338 -5.99 -4.71 12.29
N TYR A 339 -6.94 -4.07 11.60
CA TYR A 339 -8.17 -4.74 11.16
C TYR A 339 -7.90 -5.81 10.10
N ASP A 340 -6.82 -5.67 9.31
CA ASP A 340 -6.41 -6.71 8.35
C ASP A 340 -5.81 -7.90 9.09
N GLN A 341 -4.95 -7.65 10.10
CA GLN A 341 -4.42 -8.71 10.95
C GLN A 341 -5.53 -9.49 11.66
N GLY A 342 -6.45 -8.78 12.32
CA GLY A 342 -7.56 -9.38 13.08
C GLY A 342 -8.46 -10.26 12.21
N GLN A 343 -8.85 -9.77 11.03
CA GLN A 343 -9.67 -10.58 10.13
C GLN A 343 -8.90 -11.76 9.53
N LEU A 344 -7.60 -11.60 9.25
CA LEU A 344 -6.78 -12.69 8.70
C LEU A 344 -6.51 -13.79 9.73
N VAL A 345 -6.26 -13.46 11.00
CA VAL A 345 -6.07 -14.50 12.01
C VAL A 345 -7.31 -15.38 12.16
N VAL A 346 -8.51 -14.80 12.04
CA VAL A 346 -9.77 -15.56 12.01
C VAL A 346 -9.83 -16.48 10.78
N ALA A 347 -9.54 -15.96 9.59
CA ALA A 347 -9.58 -16.75 8.36
C ALA A 347 -8.56 -17.91 8.34
N TYR A 348 -7.34 -17.67 8.82
CA TYR A 348 -6.31 -18.73 8.94
C TYR A 348 -6.65 -19.74 10.05
N SER A 349 -7.23 -19.29 11.16
CA SER A 349 -7.74 -20.19 12.21
C SER A 349 -8.85 -21.11 11.69
N GLN A 350 -9.80 -20.56 10.94
CA GLN A 350 -10.85 -21.33 10.27
C GLN A 350 -10.27 -22.32 9.26
N ALA A 351 -9.31 -21.90 8.45
CA ALA A 351 -8.61 -22.78 7.51
C ALA A 351 -7.94 -23.97 8.21
N PHE A 352 -7.28 -23.74 9.36
CA PHE A 352 -6.72 -24.81 10.17
C PHE A 352 -7.80 -25.75 10.72
N GLN A 353 -8.87 -25.22 11.31
CA GLN A 353 -9.98 -26.03 11.84
C GLN A 353 -10.65 -26.90 10.76
N ILE A 354 -10.71 -26.40 9.53
CA ILE A 354 -11.35 -27.08 8.40
C ILE A 354 -10.43 -28.14 7.78
N SER A 355 -9.15 -27.82 7.61
CA SER A 355 -8.20 -28.67 6.86
C SER A 355 -7.35 -29.60 7.74
N GLY A 356 -7.12 -29.22 9.00
CA GLY A 356 -6.13 -29.86 9.87
C GLY A 356 -4.67 -29.57 9.52
N ASP A 357 -4.40 -28.74 8.49
CA ASP A 357 -3.05 -28.42 8.03
C ASP A 357 -2.40 -27.37 8.95
N GLU A 358 -1.38 -27.79 9.72
CA GLU A 358 -0.66 -26.95 10.68
C GLU A 358 -0.06 -25.69 10.05
N PHE A 359 0.19 -25.69 8.73
CA PHE A 359 0.62 -24.50 8.00
C PHE A 359 -0.26 -23.28 8.33
N TYR A 360 -1.58 -23.42 8.27
CA TYR A 360 -2.48 -22.29 8.53
C TYR A 360 -2.44 -21.85 10.00
N SER A 361 -2.27 -22.78 10.94
CA SER A 361 -2.10 -22.49 12.37
C SER A 361 -0.84 -21.68 12.63
N ASP A 362 0.26 -22.03 11.97
CA ASP A 362 1.54 -21.33 12.12
C ASP A 362 1.50 -19.92 11.52
N VAL A 363 0.77 -19.72 10.41
CA VAL A 363 0.51 -18.36 9.89
C VAL A 363 -0.32 -17.55 10.89
N ALA A 364 -1.38 -18.12 11.45
CA ALA A 364 -2.21 -17.44 12.46
C ALA A 364 -1.40 -17.03 13.70
N LYS A 365 -0.54 -17.92 14.22
CA LYS A 365 0.39 -17.60 15.31
C LYS A 365 1.34 -16.46 14.94
N GLY A 366 1.87 -16.46 13.72
CA GLY A 366 2.72 -15.37 13.23
C GLY A 366 2.01 -14.01 13.24
N ILE A 367 0.74 -13.97 12.80
CA ILE A 367 -0.07 -12.75 12.87
C ILE A 367 -0.21 -12.27 14.32
N LEU A 368 -0.56 -13.18 15.25
CA LEU A 368 -0.72 -12.84 16.67
C LEU A 368 0.59 -12.37 17.31
N GLN A 369 1.72 -12.98 16.96
CA GLN A 369 3.05 -12.53 17.40
C GLN A 369 3.34 -11.10 16.96
N TYR A 370 3.01 -10.77 15.70
CA TYR A 370 3.15 -9.41 15.19
C TYR A 370 2.26 -8.42 15.95
N VAL A 371 0.95 -8.69 16.05
CA VAL A 371 0.00 -7.80 16.75
C VAL A 371 0.40 -7.57 18.21
N THR A 372 0.77 -8.64 18.91
CA THR A 372 1.19 -8.57 20.32
C THR A 372 2.46 -7.75 20.50
N ARG A 373 3.42 -7.89 19.59
CA ARG A 373 4.74 -7.24 19.70
C ARG A 373 4.74 -5.80 19.21
N ASN A 374 4.02 -5.50 18.13
CA ASN A 374 4.12 -4.24 17.40
C ASN A 374 2.92 -3.30 17.61
N LEU A 375 1.71 -3.86 17.70
CA LEU A 375 0.48 -3.05 17.75
C LEU A 375 -0.16 -2.99 19.13
N SER A 376 0.35 -3.71 20.13
CA SER A 376 -0.24 -3.71 21.47
C SER A 376 0.27 -2.58 22.35
N HIS A 377 -0.63 -1.97 23.11
CA HIS A 377 -0.27 -0.99 24.13
C HIS A 377 -0.15 -1.63 25.52
N ARG A 378 0.81 -1.16 26.33
CA ARG A 378 1.12 -1.75 27.65
C ARG A 378 -0.03 -1.69 28.66
N SER A 379 -0.93 -0.71 28.53
CA SER A 379 -2.12 -0.57 29.38
C SER A 379 -3.34 -1.30 28.86
N GLY A 380 -3.20 -2.11 27.80
CA GLY A 380 -4.31 -2.72 27.07
C GLY A 380 -4.69 -1.94 25.82
N GLY A 381 -5.44 -2.60 24.93
CA GLY A 381 -5.79 -2.09 23.61
C GLY A 381 -4.67 -2.19 22.58
N PHE A 382 -5.03 -1.85 21.34
CA PHE A 382 -4.21 -1.97 20.15
C PHE A 382 -4.19 -0.65 19.37
N TYR A 383 -3.02 -0.31 18.86
CA TYR A 383 -2.75 0.75 17.90
C TYR A 383 -3.28 0.38 16.51
N SER A 384 -3.58 1.38 15.69
CA SER A 384 -4.34 1.18 14.45
C SER A 384 -3.50 0.61 13.31
N ALA A 385 -2.25 1.05 13.14
CA ALA A 385 -1.42 0.66 12.00
C ALA A 385 0.07 0.99 12.15
N GLU A 386 0.91 0.38 11.29
CA GLU A 386 2.28 0.81 10.98
C GLU A 386 2.36 1.33 9.53
N ASP A 387 3.13 2.40 9.33
CA ASP A 387 3.31 3.09 8.05
C ASP A 387 3.97 2.20 6.99
N ALA A 388 3.66 2.46 5.71
CA ALA A 388 4.38 1.89 4.58
C ALA A 388 5.79 2.48 4.47
N ASP A 389 5.94 3.75 4.86
CA ASP A 389 7.16 4.51 4.65
C ASP A 389 8.09 4.47 5.87
N SER A 390 9.38 4.36 5.60
CA SER A 390 10.43 4.45 6.62
C SER A 390 11.73 4.99 6.03
N PRO A 391 12.55 5.72 6.81
CA PRO A 391 13.87 6.08 6.35
C PRO A 391 14.74 4.83 6.13
N PRO A 392 15.43 4.68 4.98
CA PRO A 392 16.39 3.59 4.80
C PRO A 392 17.55 3.68 5.80
N GLU A 393 17.95 4.91 6.13
CA GLU A 393 18.95 5.22 7.15
C GLU A 393 18.48 6.44 7.97
N ARG A 394 19.04 6.63 9.17
CA ARG A 394 18.65 7.73 10.05
C ARG A 394 18.92 9.08 9.39
N GLY A 395 17.89 9.90 9.25
CA GLY A 395 17.97 11.23 8.64
C GLY A 395 17.80 11.24 7.11
N ALA A 396 17.68 10.07 6.47
CA ALA A 396 17.30 9.99 5.06
C ALA A 396 15.80 10.27 4.88
N ARG A 397 15.43 10.67 3.65
CA ARG A 397 14.01 10.79 3.27
C ARG A 397 13.34 9.41 3.38
N PRO A 398 12.14 9.30 3.98
CA PRO A 398 11.37 8.07 3.98
C PRO A 398 11.14 7.54 2.57
N LYS A 399 11.12 6.22 2.43
CA LYS A 399 10.78 5.50 1.20
C LYS A 399 9.82 4.37 1.54
N GLU A 400 8.96 4.02 0.60
CA GLU A 400 8.05 2.89 0.77
C GLU A 400 8.85 1.60 0.98
N GLY A 401 8.51 0.81 1.99
CA GLY A 401 9.06 -0.52 2.19
C GLY A 401 10.51 -0.63 2.69
N ALA A 402 11.23 0.49 2.87
CA ALA A 402 12.66 0.49 3.19
C ALA A 402 13.03 -0.34 4.43
N PHE A 403 12.16 -0.39 5.44
CA PHE A 403 12.34 -1.23 6.62
C PHE A 403 12.34 -2.73 6.31
N TYR A 404 11.57 -3.16 5.32
CA TYR A 404 11.21 -4.57 5.08
C TYR A 404 12.07 -5.27 4.02
N VAL A 405 12.61 -4.53 3.06
CA VAL A 405 13.31 -5.08 1.90
C VAL A 405 14.81 -5.29 2.13
N TRP A 406 15.44 -6.15 1.32
CA TRP A 406 16.85 -6.53 1.48
C TRP A 406 17.59 -6.64 0.15
N THR A 407 18.86 -6.26 0.17
CA THR A 407 19.81 -6.61 -0.89
C THR A 407 20.39 -8.00 -0.65
N VAL A 408 20.86 -8.65 -1.72
CA VAL A 408 21.59 -9.93 -1.61
C VAL A 408 22.86 -9.77 -0.78
N GLN A 409 23.57 -8.64 -0.93
CA GLN A 409 24.80 -8.36 -0.20
C GLN A 409 24.56 -8.33 1.32
N GLU A 410 23.49 -7.67 1.79
CA GLU A 410 23.14 -7.66 3.21
C GLU A 410 22.86 -9.07 3.73
N VAL A 411 22.09 -9.88 2.99
CA VAL A 411 21.73 -11.24 3.40
C VAL A 411 22.98 -12.13 3.48
N GLN A 412 23.89 -12.04 2.51
CA GLN A 412 25.14 -12.80 2.51
C GLN A 412 26.08 -12.39 3.64
N GLN A 413 26.16 -11.10 3.97
CA GLN A 413 26.98 -10.59 5.06
C GLN A 413 26.44 -11.03 6.44
N LEU A 414 25.12 -11.10 6.60
CA LEU A 414 24.47 -11.50 7.84
C LEU A 414 24.46 -13.02 8.05
N LEU A 415 24.52 -13.79 6.95
CA LEU A 415 24.43 -15.26 6.95
C LEU A 415 25.62 -15.92 6.22
N PRO A 416 26.88 -15.65 6.62
CA PRO A 416 28.07 -16.15 5.93
C PRO A 416 28.37 -17.62 6.25
N GLU A 417 27.68 -18.22 7.22
CA GLU A 417 28.07 -19.52 7.74
C GLU A 417 27.88 -20.63 6.69
N PRO A 418 28.86 -21.54 6.55
CA PRO A 418 28.74 -22.67 5.65
C PRO A 418 27.69 -23.67 6.13
N VAL A 419 26.94 -24.25 5.20
CA VAL A 419 25.94 -25.29 5.46
C VAL A 419 26.60 -26.67 5.31
N SER A 420 26.80 -27.35 6.44
CA SER A 420 27.31 -28.72 6.45
C SER A 420 26.33 -29.70 5.80
N GLY A 421 26.85 -30.67 5.05
CA GLY A 421 26.05 -31.73 4.43
C GLY A 421 25.43 -31.38 3.08
N ALA A 422 25.56 -30.13 2.62
CA ALA A 422 25.14 -29.76 1.27
C ALA A 422 26.02 -30.43 0.20
N THR A 423 25.44 -30.73 -0.96
CA THR A 423 26.14 -31.38 -2.10
C THR A 423 27.15 -30.47 -2.80
N GLU A 424 27.09 -29.16 -2.55
CA GLU A 424 27.99 -28.14 -3.08
C GLU A 424 28.30 -27.10 -2.00
N PRO A 425 29.40 -26.32 -2.12
CA PRO A 425 29.68 -25.21 -1.21
C PRO A 425 28.49 -24.24 -1.16
N LEU A 426 27.91 -24.11 0.03
CA LEU A 426 26.68 -23.35 0.26
C LEU A 426 26.77 -22.60 1.59
N THR A 427 26.37 -21.34 1.61
CA THR A 427 26.15 -20.59 2.86
C THR A 427 24.67 -20.56 3.25
N ALA A 428 24.38 -20.30 4.52
CA ALA A 428 23.01 -20.13 5.00
C ALA A 428 22.28 -18.99 4.24
N GLY A 429 22.99 -17.91 3.89
CA GLY A 429 22.46 -16.83 3.07
C GLY A 429 22.05 -17.29 1.67
N GLN A 430 22.88 -18.08 0.99
CA GLN A 430 22.56 -18.61 -0.34
C GLN A 430 21.37 -19.58 -0.33
N LEU A 431 21.25 -20.40 0.72
CA LEU A 431 20.09 -21.26 0.93
C LEU A 431 18.81 -20.44 1.09
N LEU A 432 18.84 -19.40 1.95
CA LEU A 432 17.70 -18.51 2.17
C LEU A 432 17.32 -17.76 0.89
N MET A 433 18.30 -17.21 0.17
CA MET A 433 18.09 -16.53 -1.10
C MET A 433 17.41 -17.44 -2.12
N LYS A 434 17.82 -18.71 -2.19
CA LYS A 434 17.19 -19.68 -3.09
C LYS A 434 15.73 -19.91 -2.71
N HIS A 435 15.45 -20.19 -1.44
CA HIS A 435 14.10 -20.45 -0.94
C HIS A 435 13.13 -19.27 -1.18
N TYR A 436 13.59 -18.05 -0.87
CA TYR A 436 12.79 -16.83 -0.95
C TYR A 436 12.90 -16.05 -2.28
N GLY A 437 13.65 -16.57 -3.25
CA GLY A 437 13.77 -15.98 -4.58
C GLY A 437 14.43 -14.59 -4.62
N LEU A 438 15.52 -14.41 -3.87
CA LEU A 438 16.31 -13.18 -3.93
C LEU A 438 17.24 -13.20 -5.14
N THR A 439 17.43 -12.05 -5.77
CA THR A 439 18.33 -11.87 -6.92
C THR A 439 19.24 -10.65 -6.72
N GLU A 440 20.42 -10.67 -7.35
CA GLU A 440 21.40 -9.58 -7.27
C GLU A 440 20.85 -8.25 -7.81
N ALA A 441 19.97 -8.30 -8.81
CA ALA A 441 19.33 -7.12 -9.40
C ALA A 441 18.12 -6.62 -8.60
N GLY A 442 17.73 -7.31 -7.53
CA GLY A 442 16.43 -7.13 -6.89
C GLY A 442 15.31 -7.89 -7.60
N ASN A 443 14.25 -8.19 -6.88
CA ASN A 443 13.11 -8.93 -7.41
C ASN A 443 11.86 -8.07 -7.64
N ILE A 444 11.97 -6.74 -7.53
CA ILE A 444 10.88 -5.80 -7.77
C ILE A 444 11.02 -5.20 -9.18
N SER A 445 9.97 -5.31 -10.00
CA SER A 445 10.02 -4.78 -11.36
C SER A 445 9.87 -3.25 -11.39
N PRO A 446 10.49 -2.54 -12.36
CA PRO A 446 10.33 -1.09 -12.49
C PRO A 446 8.88 -0.63 -12.69
N SER A 447 8.01 -1.49 -13.24
CA SER A 447 6.57 -1.19 -13.36
C SER A 447 5.84 -1.15 -12.02
N GLN A 448 6.37 -1.84 -11.00
CA GLN A 448 5.81 -1.88 -9.65
C GLN A 448 6.49 -0.89 -8.71
N ASP A 449 7.63 -0.33 -9.11
CA ASP A 449 8.36 0.73 -8.43
C ASP A 449 8.52 1.93 -9.37
N PRO A 450 7.42 2.65 -9.68
CA PRO A 450 7.44 3.75 -10.65
C PRO A 450 8.31 4.94 -10.20
N LYS A 451 8.68 5.00 -8.91
CA LYS A 451 9.52 6.06 -8.33
C LYS A 451 10.98 5.62 -8.14
N GLY A 452 11.31 4.35 -8.38
CA GLY A 452 12.67 3.82 -8.25
C GLY A 452 13.16 3.77 -6.80
N GLU A 453 12.26 3.69 -5.83
CA GLU A 453 12.59 3.69 -4.41
C GLU A 453 13.19 2.35 -3.93
N LEU A 454 12.88 1.27 -4.65
CA LEU A 454 13.16 -0.12 -4.32
C LEU A 454 14.09 -0.81 -5.34
N GLN A 455 14.82 -0.04 -6.14
CA GLN A 455 15.79 -0.59 -7.10
C GLN A 455 16.87 -1.43 -6.39
N GLY A 456 17.11 -2.64 -6.90
CA GLY A 456 18.09 -3.57 -6.31
C GLY A 456 17.61 -4.28 -5.04
N GLN A 457 16.40 -3.96 -4.57
CA GLN A 457 15.84 -4.52 -3.35
C GLN A 457 15.04 -5.79 -3.63
N ASN A 458 14.94 -6.64 -2.61
CA ASN A 458 14.18 -7.88 -2.66
C ASN A 458 13.12 -7.92 -1.56
N VAL A 459 11.93 -8.38 -1.94
CA VAL A 459 10.89 -8.85 -1.02
C VAL A 459 11.01 -10.36 -0.91
N LEU A 460 11.04 -10.88 0.32
CA LEU A 460 11.04 -12.33 0.54
C LEU A 460 9.70 -12.92 0.09
N THR A 461 9.74 -13.93 -0.77
CA THR A 461 8.54 -14.65 -1.23
C THR A 461 8.91 -16.11 -1.39
N VAL A 462 8.17 -17.03 -0.78
CA VAL A 462 8.48 -18.46 -0.88
C VAL A 462 8.34 -18.89 -2.34
N ARG A 463 9.48 -19.13 -3.02
CA ARG A 463 9.52 -19.55 -4.43
C ARG A 463 9.63 -21.06 -4.59
N TYR A 464 10.17 -21.74 -3.59
CA TYR A 464 10.34 -23.18 -3.59
C TYR A 464 9.88 -23.75 -2.25
N SER A 465 9.24 -24.92 -2.27
CA SER A 465 8.89 -25.61 -1.04
C SER A 465 10.15 -26.05 -0.29
N LEU A 466 9.99 -26.45 0.98
CA LEU A 466 11.09 -26.99 1.77
C LEU A 466 11.69 -28.23 1.08
N GLU A 467 10.86 -29.10 0.52
CA GLU A 467 11.26 -30.31 -0.19
C GLU A 467 12.08 -29.99 -1.45
N LEU A 468 11.65 -29.01 -2.25
CA LEU A 468 12.39 -28.59 -3.44
C LEU A 468 13.72 -27.91 -3.08
N THR A 469 13.74 -27.14 -1.99
CA THR A 469 14.95 -26.49 -1.49
C THR A 469 15.95 -27.53 -0.97
N ALA A 470 15.46 -28.50 -0.19
CA ALA A 470 16.21 -29.63 0.33
C ALA A 470 16.81 -30.48 -0.80
N ALA A 471 15.98 -30.87 -1.77
CA ALA A 471 16.43 -31.64 -2.94
C ALA A 471 17.48 -30.90 -3.77
N ARG A 472 17.37 -29.58 -3.94
CA ARG A 472 18.36 -28.79 -4.71
C ARG A 472 19.76 -28.86 -4.12
N PHE A 473 19.89 -28.90 -2.80
CA PHE A 473 21.17 -28.88 -2.10
C PHE A 473 21.54 -30.22 -1.44
N GLY A 474 20.72 -31.25 -1.64
CA GLY A 474 20.92 -32.59 -1.06
C GLY A 474 20.87 -32.59 0.47
N LEU A 475 20.00 -31.78 1.05
CA LEU A 475 19.79 -31.67 2.50
C LEU A 475 18.50 -32.39 2.92
N GLU A 476 18.39 -32.70 4.20
CA GLU A 476 17.13 -33.14 4.79
C GLU A 476 16.16 -31.95 4.96
N VAL A 477 14.86 -32.20 4.78
CA VAL A 477 13.80 -31.17 4.85
C VAL A 477 13.82 -30.44 6.20
N GLU A 478 13.99 -31.18 7.29
CA GLU A 478 14.00 -30.62 8.65
C GLU A 478 15.26 -29.76 8.92
N ALA A 479 16.40 -30.14 8.32
CA ALA A 479 17.61 -29.34 8.40
C ALA A 479 17.43 -28.01 7.64
N VAL A 480 16.81 -28.02 6.46
CA VAL A 480 16.47 -26.80 5.71
C VAL A 480 15.53 -25.91 6.52
N ARG A 481 14.48 -26.47 7.14
CA ARG A 481 13.56 -25.72 8.00
C ARG A 481 14.31 -25.00 9.12
N THR A 482 15.14 -25.73 9.87
CA THR A 482 15.94 -25.18 10.98
C THR A 482 16.89 -24.07 10.51
N LEU A 483 17.54 -24.24 9.37
CA LEU A 483 18.45 -23.25 8.78
C LEU A 483 17.71 -21.98 8.35
N LEU A 484 16.53 -22.12 7.73
CA LEU A 484 15.70 -20.99 7.35
C LEU A 484 15.20 -20.22 8.58
N ASP A 485 14.69 -20.91 9.60
CA ASP A 485 14.21 -20.27 10.83
C ASP A 485 15.34 -19.50 11.54
N THR A 486 16.52 -20.10 11.63
CA THR A 486 17.72 -19.44 12.19
C THR A 486 18.13 -18.23 11.36
N GLY A 487 18.07 -18.33 10.03
CA GLY A 487 18.38 -17.24 9.11
C GLY A 487 17.41 -16.07 9.25
N LEU A 488 16.10 -16.34 9.28
CA LEU A 488 15.07 -15.32 9.48
C LEU A 488 15.22 -14.62 10.83
N GLU A 489 15.55 -15.35 11.90
CA GLU A 489 15.79 -14.75 13.21
C GLU A 489 17.00 -13.80 13.19
N LYS A 490 18.10 -14.16 12.53
CA LYS A 490 19.25 -13.25 12.35
C LYS A 490 18.87 -12.00 11.56
N LEU A 491 18.12 -12.14 10.46
CA LEU A 491 17.58 -11.00 9.72
C LEU A 491 16.65 -10.13 10.59
N PHE A 492 15.83 -10.75 11.44
CA PHE A 492 14.95 -10.04 12.36
C PHE A 492 15.74 -9.22 13.38
N GLN A 493 16.81 -9.78 13.96
CA GLN A 493 17.68 -9.04 14.89
C GLN A 493 18.40 -7.87 14.20
N ALA A 494 18.93 -8.08 12.99
CA ALA A 494 19.52 -7.00 12.20
C ALA A 494 18.49 -5.89 11.90
N ARG A 495 17.26 -6.27 11.53
CA ARG A 495 16.19 -5.33 11.18
C ARG A 495 15.76 -4.43 12.33
N LYS A 496 15.90 -4.87 13.59
CA LYS A 496 15.58 -4.03 14.78
C LYS A 496 16.42 -2.75 14.85
N HIS A 497 17.57 -2.71 14.19
CA HIS A 497 18.46 -1.55 14.16
C HIS A 497 18.12 -0.55 13.04
N ARG A 498 17.26 -0.93 12.08
CA ARG A 498 16.79 -0.02 11.03
C ARG A 498 15.80 1.01 11.58
N PRO A 499 15.72 2.22 11.01
CA PRO A 499 14.65 3.16 11.32
C PRO A 499 13.29 2.49 11.10
N LYS A 500 12.44 2.49 12.13
CA LYS A 500 11.12 1.84 12.06
C LYS A 500 10.14 2.70 11.26
N PRO A 501 9.14 2.08 10.61
CA PRO A 501 7.99 2.80 10.12
C PRO A 501 7.29 3.53 11.27
N HIS A 502 6.61 4.63 10.95
CA HIS A 502 5.81 5.34 11.93
C HIS A 502 4.67 4.46 12.44
N LEU A 503 4.35 4.55 13.72
CA LEU A 503 3.26 3.81 14.34
C LEU A 503 2.08 4.77 14.52
N ASP A 504 0.95 4.47 13.87
CA ASP A 504 -0.28 5.20 14.17
C ASP A 504 -0.86 4.72 15.50
N SER A 505 -0.64 5.55 16.51
CA SER A 505 -1.01 5.26 17.89
C SER A 505 -2.50 5.40 18.21
N LYS A 506 -3.38 5.69 17.23
CA LYS A 506 -4.82 5.76 17.47
C LYS A 506 -5.36 4.40 17.92
N MET A 507 -6.21 4.43 18.95
CA MET A 507 -6.94 3.26 19.44
C MET A 507 -8.41 3.39 19.04
N LEU A 508 -8.74 2.85 17.87
CA LEU A 508 -10.11 2.89 17.34
C LEU A 508 -10.91 1.73 17.94
N ALA A 509 -12.03 2.04 18.60
CA ALA A 509 -12.84 1.04 19.30
C ALA A 509 -13.28 -0.12 18.38
N ALA A 510 -13.73 0.19 17.15
CA ALA A 510 -14.16 -0.83 16.19
C ALA A 510 -13.02 -1.77 15.77
N TRP A 511 -11.79 -1.24 15.62
CA TRP A 511 -10.63 -2.05 15.20
C TRP A 511 -10.04 -2.82 16.38
N ASN A 512 -10.12 -2.26 17.58
CA ASN A 512 -9.77 -2.96 18.81
C ASN A 512 -10.68 -4.17 19.04
N GLY A 513 -11.98 -4.08 18.71
CA GLY A 513 -12.87 -5.24 18.68
C GLY A 513 -12.35 -6.34 17.77
N ALA A 514 -12.03 -6.01 16.52
CA ALA A 514 -11.47 -6.97 15.56
C ALA A 514 -10.09 -7.52 15.95
N GLY A 515 -9.30 -6.79 16.74
CA GLY A 515 -8.01 -7.27 17.26
C GLY A 515 -8.13 -8.12 18.54
N ALA A 516 -9.26 -8.02 19.24
CA ALA A 516 -9.54 -8.77 20.47
C ALA A 516 -10.31 -10.08 20.20
N ASP A 517 -11.15 -10.11 19.17
CA ASP A 517 -11.80 -11.30 18.61
C ASP A 517 -10.78 -12.27 18.00
#